data_AF-A0A327W054-F1
#
_entry.id   AF-A0A327W054-F1
#
_cell.length_a   1.000
_cell.length_b   1.000
_cell.length_c   1.000
_cell.angle_alpha   90.00
_cell.angle_beta   90.00
_cell.angle_gamma   90.00
#
_symmetry.space_group_name_H-M   'P 1'
#
loop_
_entity.id
_entity.type
_entity.pdbx_description
1 polymer ?
#
loop_
_entity_poly.entity_id
_entity_poly.type
_entity_poly.pdbx_seq_one_letter_code
_entity_poly.pdbx_strand_id
1 'polypeptide(L)'
;MRHLIQRHPMAMRTHFAHSLVLTYALPAEMLRPLVPPALELDTYRAGPHEPLYGFVAAALVDTRALRPAALPARFGRDFLLTGYRVFTRFPTPGGRTMRGLRILRSDTDTRLMRFGGNLFTRYNYRLARIASDVTDGTLEFRVDSADGHADLTVRADLRGGPAPLPPQSPFADEHAARRFAGPLPYTFEWEPQTRSVIVVKAFRTQWDPRPVRVDVDRLTFFDHGPLARTRPVLANAFHVAHVDYGWERGVRRGENGGAR
;
A
#
# COMPACT_ATOMS: atom_id res chain seq x y z
N MET A 1 -10.77 -18.09 17.92
CA MET A 1 -11.41 -16.78 18.23
C MET A 1 -10.61 -15.55 17.77
N ARG A 2 -9.26 -15.56 17.79
CA ARG A 2 -8.42 -14.43 17.34
C ARG A 2 -8.81 -13.82 15.98
N HIS A 3 -9.21 -14.66 15.03
CA HIS A 3 -9.63 -14.23 13.69
C HIS A 3 -10.82 -13.24 13.71
N LEU A 4 -11.67 -13.26 14.75
CA LEU A 4 -12.83 -12.37 14.89
C LEU A 4 -12.43 -10.93 15.21
N ILE A 5 -11.44 -10.74 16.09
CA ILE A 5 -10.94 -9.42 16.47
C ILE A 5 -9.99 -8.82 15.43
N GLN A 6 -9.40 -9.67 14.57
CA GLN A 6 -8.50 -9.25 13.49
C GLN A 6 -9.23 -8.64 12.27
N ARG A 7 -10.47 -8.19 12.44
CA ARG A 7 -11.32 -7.64 11.37
C ARG A 7 -11.35 -6.11 11.36
N HIS A 8 -10.31 -5.44 11.86
CA HIS A 8 -10.27 -3.98 11.99
C HIS A 8 -11.49 -3.48 12.81
N PRO A 9 -11.55 -3.79 14.11
CA PRO A 9 -12.77 -3.62 14.91
C PRO A 9 -13.18 -2.16 15.11
N MET A 10 -12.27 -1.22 14.85
CA MET A 10 -12.49 0.21 15.06
C MET A 10 -11.98 1.02 13.87
N ALA A 11 -12.64 2.15 13.64
CA ALA A 11 -12.15 3.17 12.72
C ALA A 11 -10.92 3.86 13.30
N MET A 12 -10.00 4.27 12.43
CA MET A 12 -8.75 4.93 12.81
C MET A 12 -8.60 6.26 12.08
N ARG A 13 -7.84 7.18 12.67
CA ARG A 13 -7.53 8.51 12.16
C ARG A 13 -6.05 8.81 12.37
N THR A 14 -5.44 9.49 11.41
CA THR A 14 -4.05 9.94 11.43
C THR A 14 -3.87 11.11 10.48
N HIS A 15 -2.74 11.79 10.56
CA HIS A 15 -2.31 12.79 9.61
C HIS A 15 -1.01 12.32 8.98
N PHE A 16 -0.94 12.25 7.65
CA PHE A 16 0.30 11.92 6.97
C PHE A 16 1.17 13.18 6.89
N ALA A 17 2.31 13.16 7.58
CA ALA A 17 3.35 14.16 7.34
C ALA A 17 3.91 13.98 5.93
N HIS A 18 4.29 12.74 5.60
CA HIS A 18 4.70 12.33 4.25
C HIS A 18 4.17 10.95 3.90
N SER A 19 3.80 10.76 2.64
CA SER A 19 3.51 9.44 2.07
C SER A 19 4.11 9.36 0.68
N LEU A 20 5.14 8.53 0.52
CA LEU A 20 5.77 8.21 -0.74
C LEU A 20 5.33 6.81 -1.18
N VAL A 21 4.81 6.69 -2.40
CA VAL A 21 4.38 5.41 -2.96
C VAL A 21 5.12 5.16 -4.25
N LEU A 22 5.89 4.07 -4.28
CA LEU A 22 6.56 3.55 -5.47
C LEU A 22 5.72 2.40 -6.01
N THR A 23 5.27 2.49 -7.26
CA THR A 23 4.53 1.39 -7.89
C THR A 23 5.43 0.67 -8.87
N TYR A 24 5.57 -0.63 -8.70
CA TYR A 24 6.32 -1.50 -9.59
C TYR A 24 5.38 -2.32 -10.45
N ALA A 25 5.70 -2.40 -11.74
CA ALA A 25 5.03 -3.27 -12.70
C ALA A 25 5.76 -4.60 -12.81
N LEU A 26 4.97 -5.68 -12.85
CA LEU A 26 5.44 -7.03 -13.10
C LEU A 26 4.48 -7.71 -14.08
N PRO A 27 4.92 -8.70 -14.86
CA PRO A 27 4.01 -9.52 -15.65
C PRO A 27 2.90 -10.09 -14.78
N ALA A 28 1.65 -9.95 -15.22
CA ALA A 28 0.48 -10.22 -14.40
C ALA A 28 0.47 -11.66 -13.86
N GLU A 29 0.94 -12.63 -14.64
CA GLU A 29 1.06 -14.03 -14.26
C GLU A 29 1.94 -14.27 -13.03
N MET A 30 2.97 -13.46 -12.81
CA MET A 30 3.85 -13.59 -11.64
C MET A 30 3.16 -13.13 -10.36
N LEU A 31 2.17 -12.25 -10.46
CA LEU A 31 1.42 -11.73 -9.32
C LEU A 31 0.16 -12.52 -8.99
N ARG A 32 -0.38 -13.30 -9.94
CA ARG A 32 -1.58 -14.12 -9.74
C ARG A 32 -1.50 -15.02 -8.50
N PRO A 33 -0.39 -15.72 -8.21
CA PRO A 33 -0.28 -16.56 -7.01
C PRO A 33 -0.38 -15.79 -5.69
N LEU A 34 -0.17 -14.46 -5.71
CA LEU A 34 -0.26 -13.60 -4.53
C LEU A 34 -1.68 -13.09 -4.26
N VAL A 35 -2.60 -13.30 -5.20
CA VAL A 35 -3.99 -12.85 -5.10
C VAL A 35 -4.84 -13.99 -4.53
N PRO A 36 -5.46 -13.83 -3.36
CA PRO A 36 -6.26 -14.87 -2.74
C PRO A 36 -7.58 -15.11 -3.50
N PRO A 37 -8.28 -16.22 -3.21
CA PRO A 37 -9.64 -16.43 -3.70
C PRO A 37 -10.55 -15.22 -3.45
N ALA A 38 -11.53 -15.03 -4.34
CA ALA A 38 -12.46 -13.90 -4.40
C ALA A 38 -11.88 -12.55 -4.83
N LEU A 39 -10.55 -12.37 -4.88
CA LEU A 39 -9.94 -11.17 -5.45
C LEU A 39 -9.46 -11.42 -6.88
N GLU A 40 -9.46 -10.37 -7.68
CA GLU A 40 -8.91 -10.34 -9.02
C GLU A 40 -7.69 -9.43 -9.05
N LEU A 41 -6.68 -9.78 -9.84
CA LEU A 41 -5.53 -8.90 -10.05
C LEU A 41 -5.97 -7.67 -10.85
N ASP A 42 -5.61 -6.48 -10.39
CA ASP A 42 -5.84 -5.26 -11.15
C ASP A 42 -4.71 -5.06 -12.16
N THR A 43 -5.07 -5.08 -13.44
CA THR A 43 -4.11 -5.17 -14.53
C THR A 43 -4.23 -4.01 -15.50
N TYR A 44 -3.15 -3.77 -16.23
CA TYR A 44 -3.08 -2.76 -17.27
C TYR A 44 -2.28 -3.28 -18.45
N ARG A 45 -2.70 -2.89 -19.65
CA ARG A 45 -2.03 -3.14 -20.92
C ARG A 45 -2.09 -1.84 -21.72
N ALA A 46 -0.94 -1.37 -22.21
CA ALA A 46 -0.87 -0.12 -22.96
C ALA A 46 -1.47 -0.23 -24.38
N GLY A 47 -1.30 -1.38 -25.03
CA GLY A 47 -1.87 -1.66 -26.36
C GLY A 47 -2.04 -3.16 -26.62
N PRO A 48 -2.75 -3.58 -27.69
CA PRO A 48 -3.13 -4.98 -27.90
C PRO A 48 -1.98 -6.00 -27.84
N HIS A 49 -0.78 -5.60 -28.30
CA HIS A 49 0.42 -6.44 -28.38
C HIS A 49 1.41 -6.24 -27.22
N GLU A 50 1.08 -5.35 -26.27
CA GLU A 50 1.92 -5.11 -25.09
C GLU A 50 1.66 -6.16 -24.00
N PRO A 51 2.65 -6.45 -23.14
CA PRO A 51 2.47 -7.34 -22.00
C PRO A 51 1.34 -6.86 -21.08
N LEU A 52 0.65 -7.81 -20.44
CA LEU A 52 -0.30 -7.52 -19.39
C LEU A 52 0.45 -7.37 -18.07
N TYR A 53 0.42 -6.19 -17.48
CA TYR A 53 1.06 -5.92 -16.20
C TYR A 53 0.07 -5.99 -15.04
N GLY A 54 0.53 -6.49 -13.91
CA GLY A 54 -0.03 -6.17 -12.60
C GLY A 54 0.95 -5.33 -11.80
N PHE A 55 0.51 -4.83 -10.65
CA PHE A 55 1.26 -3.82 -9.91
C PHE A 55 1.40 -4.15 -8.43
N VAL A 56 2.57 -3.81 -7.88
CA VAL A 56 2.88 -3.85 -6.45
C VAL A 56 3.32 -2.47 -6.01
N ALA A 57 2.62 -1.88 -5.04
CA ALA A 57 3.03 -0.65 -4.38
C ALA A 57 3.94 -0.96 -3.18
N ALA A 58 5.08 -0.29 -3.13
CA ALA A 58 5.87 -0.07 -1.92
C ALA A 58 5.54 1.33 -1.39
N ALA A 59 4.77 1.38 -0.30
CA ALA A 59 4.35 2.61 0.35
C ALA A 59 5.21 2.86 1.59
N LEU A 60 5.71 4.09 1.74
CA LEU A 60 6.47 4.58 2.89
C LEU A 60 5.74 5.79 3.46
N VAL A 61 5.38 5.72 4.73
CA VAL A 61 4.45 6.69 5.33
C VAL A 61 4.96 7.13 6.69
N ASP A 62 5.08 8.44 6.85
CA ASP A 62 5.20 9.11 8.14
C ASP A 62 3.80 9.48 8.65
N THR A 63 3.33 8.72 9.63
CA THR A 63 2.02 8.90 10.24
C THR A 63 2.13 9.65 11.56
N ARG A 64 1.27 10.66 11.73
CA ARG A 64 1.18 11.48 12.93
C ARG A 64 -0.13 11.26 13.66
N ALA A 65 -0.05 11.20 14.99
CA ALA A 65 -1.19 11.07 15.88
C ALA A 65 -2.17 9.94 15.49
N LEU A 66 -1.67 8.79 15.03
CA LEU A 66 -2.50 7.64 14.69
C LEU A 66 -3.21 7.11 15.93
N ARG A 67 -4.52 6.94 15.82
CA ARG A 67 -5.40 6.59 16.94
C ARG A 67 -6.77 6.05 16.48
N PRO A 68 -7.50 5.36 17.37
CA PRO A 68 -8.95 5.15 17.20
C PRO A 68 -9.69 6.46 16.96
N ALA A 69 -10.65 6.46 16.04
CA ALA A 69 -11.34 7.67 15.59
C ALA A 69 -12.10 8.42 16.69
N ALA A 70 -12.55 7.71 17.73
CA ALA A 70 -13.23 8.30 18.88
C ALA A 70 -12.29 9.06 19.84
N LEU A 71 -10.97 8.88 19.72
CA LEU A 71 -10.01 9.52 20.62
C LEU A 71 -9.50 10.86 20.04
N PRO A 72 -9.30 11.89 20.89
CA PRO A 72 -8.64 13.14 20.50
C PRO A 72 -7.20 12.94 20.00
N ALA A 73 -6.73 13.84 19.11
CA ALA A 73 -5.39 13.77 18.49
C ALA A 73 -4.22 13.68 19.47
N ARG A 74 -4.33 14.35 20.62
CA ARG A 74 -3.31 14.32 21.68
C ARG A 74 -3.02 12.93 22.27
N PHE A 75 -3.91 11.96 22.07
CA PHE A 75 -3.71 10.57 22.49
C PHE A 75 -3.16 9.66 21.39
N GLY A 76 -3.00 10.20 20.18
CA GLY A 76 -2.39 9.49 19.08
C GLY A 76 -0.89 9.31 19.25
N ARG A 77 -0.34 8.42 18.44
CA ARG A 77 1.09 8.13 18.39
C ARG A 77 1.61 8.23 16.97
N ASP A 78 2.87 8.59 16.86
CA ASP A 78 3.54 8.72 15.58
C ASP A 78 4.23 7.40 15.24
N PHE A 79 4.21 7.06 13.95
CA PHE A 79 4.84 5.84 13.44
C PHE A 79 5.36 6.06 12.03
N LEU A 80 6.54 5.52 11.76
CA LEU A 80 7.00 5.27 10.41
C LEU A 80 6.57 3.87 9.98
N LEU A 81 5.88 3.79 8.85
CA LEU A 81 5.32 2.56 8.33
C LEU A 81 5.80 2.32 6.90
N THR A 82 6.13 1.09 6.58
CA THR A 82 6.21 0.65 5.19
C THR A 82 5.24 -0.48 4.90
N GLY A 83 4.74 -0.52 3.68
CA GLY A 83 3.75 -1.51 3.28
C GLY A 83 3.90 -1.89 1.82
N TYR A 84 3.91 -3.20 1.57
CA TYR A 84 3.95 -3.77 0.23
C TYR A 84 2.60 -4.36 -0.09
N ARG A 85 1.99 -3.91 -1.18
CA ARG A 85 0.60 -4.25 -1.51
C ARG A 85 0.42 -4.48 -3.00
N VAL A 86 -0.27 -5.55 -3.36
CA VAL A 86 -0.64 -5.82 -4.76
C VAL A 86 -1.98 -5.17 -5.09
N PHE A 87 -2.08 -4.56 -6.27
CA PHE A 87 -3.31 -3.95 -6.74
C PHE A 87 -4.33 -5.02 -7.12
N THR A 88 -5.53 -4.92 -6.56
CA THR A 88 -6.56 -5.93 -6.68
C THR A 88 -7.94 -5.32 -6.84
N ARG A 89 -8.84 -6.12 -7.39
CA ARG A 89 -10.24 -5.83 -7.60
C ARG A 89 -11.07 -6.84 -6.83
N PHE A 90 -12.21 -6.41 -6.32
CA PHE A 90 -13.15 -7.25 -5.61
C PHE A 90 -14.53 -7.12 -6.25
N PRO A 91 -15.04 -8.17 -6.93
CA PRO A 91 -16.37 -8.13 -7.52
C PRO A 91 -17.45 -8.00 -6.44
N THR A 92 -18.53 -7.32 -6.78
CA THR A 92 -19.69 -7.11 -5.92
C THR A 92 -20.98 -7.51 -6.64
N PRO A 93 -22.07 -7.82 -5.91
CA PRO A 93 -23.34 -8.13 -6.53
C PRO A 93 -23.78 -7.00 -7.48
N GLY A 94 -24.39 -7.37 -8.60
CA GLY A 94 -24.81 -6.42 -9.63
C GLY A 94 -23.69 -5.97 -10.58
N GLY A 95 -22.58 -6.72 -10.67
CA GLY A 95 -21.53 -6.52 -11.69
C GLY A 95 -20.58 -5.35 -11.41
N ARG A 96 -20.73 -4.63 -10.29
CA ARG A 96 -19.81 -3.57 -9.88
C ARG A 96 -18.54 -4.16 -9.31
N THR A 97 -17.43 -3.45 -9.40
CA THR A 97 -16.14 -3.86 -8.82
C THR A 97 -15.61 -2.79 -7.87
N MET A 98 -15.16 -3.21 -6.68
CA MET A 98 -14.35 -2.35 -5.81
C MET A 98 -12.88 -2.52 -6.16
N ARG A 99 -12.16 -1.41 -6.32
CA ARG A 99 -10.74 -1.42 -6.64
C ARG A 99 -9.92 -1.02 -5.42
N GLY A 100 -8.89 -1.79 -5.12
CA GLY A 100 -8.17 -1.67 -3.86
C GLY A 100 -6.84 -2.40 -3.86
N LEU A 101 -6.37 -2.70 -2.65
CA LEU A 101 -5.05 -3.25 -2.40
C LEU A 101 -5.16 -4.49 -1.52
N ARG A 102 -4.37 -5.51 -1.82
CA ARG A 102 -4.13 -6.65 -0.93
C ARG A 102 -2.74 -6.51 -0.33
N ILE A 103 -2.66 -6.60 1.00
CA ILE A 103 -1.38 -6.50 1.71
C ILE A 103 -0.58 -7.78 1.54
N LEU A 104 0.68 -7.61 1.15
CA LEU A 104 1.71 -8.65 1.08
C LEU A 104 2.62 -8.60 2.31
N ARG A 105 2.99 -7.38 2.73
CA ARG A 105 3.85 -7.14 3.88
C ARG A 105 3.57 -5.78 4.52
N SER A 106 3.85 -5.65 5.80
CA SER A 106 3.87 -4.36 6.51
C SER A 106 4.99 -4.36 7.55
N ASP A 107 5.69 -3.24 7.66
CA ASP A 107 6.75 -3.02 8.64
C ASP A 107 6.48 -1.72 9.41
N THR A 108 7.01 -1.64 10.63
CA THR A 108 6.91 -0.48 11.52
C THR A 108 8.17 -0.34 12.35
N ASP A 109 8.48 0.90 12.70
CA ASP A 109 9.55 1.31 13.61
C ASP A 109 9.29 0.96 15.09
N THR A 110 8.04 0.72 15.50
CA THR A 110 7.70 0.53 16.91
C THR A 110 7.15 -0.85 17.27
N ARG A 111 7.51 -1.33 18.46
CA ARG A 111 6.95 -2.57 19.04
C ARG A 111 5.45 -2.43 19.35
N LEU A 112 5.01 -1.22 19.73
CA LEU A 112 3.60 -0.93 20.04
C LEU A 112 2.71 -1.17 18.82
N MET A 113 3.08 -0.59 17.66
CA MET A 113 2.36 -0.81 16.41
C MET A 113 2.39 -2.28 16.00
N ARG A 114 3.55 -2.93 16.10
CA ARG A 114 3.67 -4.36 15.78
C ARG A 114 2.68 -5.21 16.57
N PHE A 115 2.62 -5.00 17.89
CA PHE A 115 1.74 -5.76 18.77
C PHE A 115 0.27 -5.41 18.52
N GLY A 116 -0.10 -4.13 18.61
CA GLY A 116 -1.48 -3.68 18.46
C GLY A 116 -2.06 -3.96 17.07
N GLY A 117 -1.29 -3.66 16.03
CA GLY A 117 -1.66 -3.93 14.64
C GLY A 117 -1.96 -5.42 14.42
N ASN A 118 -1.12 -6.32 14.92
CA ASN A 118 -1.30 -7.77 14.74
C ASN A 118 -2.35 -8.41 15.65
N LEU A 119 -2.78 -7.68 16.68
CA LEU A 119 -3.92 -8.07 17.50
C LEU A 119 -5.25 -7.78 16.79
N PHE A 120 -5.34 -6.65 16.09
CA PHE A 120 -6.59 -6.14 15.50
C PHE A 120 -6.69 -6.29 13.97
N THR A 121 -5.63 -6.70 13.30
CA THR A 121 -5.55 -6.86 11.84
C THR A 121 -4.75 -8.12 11.48
N ARG A 122 -4.81 -8.55 10.22
CA ARG A 122 -3.85 -9.54 9.67
C ARG A 122 -2.81 -8.89 8.77
N TYR A 123 -2.45 -7.64 9.07
CA TYR A 123 -1.42 -6.93 8.31
C TYR A 123 -0.01 -7.47 8.59
N ASN A 124 0.13 -8.26 9.67
CA ASN A 124 1.35 -8.98 10.03
C ASN A 124 2.57 -8.04 10.07
N TYR A 125 2.41 -6.90 10.75
CA TYR A 125 3.47 -5.94 11.00
C TYR A 125 4.71 -6.63 11.54
N ARG A 126 5.86 -6.31 10.95
CA ARG A 126 7.19 -6.69 11.41
C ARG A 126 7.91 -5.45 11.94
N LEU A 127 8.87 -5.66 12.84
CA LEU A 127 9.69 -4.57 13.33
C LEU A 127 10.82 -4.33 12.32
N ALA A 128 11.05 -3.07 11.97
CA ALA A 128 12.17 -2.62 11.15
C ALA A 128 12.77 -1.36 11.77
N ARG A 129 14.02 -1.03 11.45
CA ARG A 129 14.54 0.31 11.70
C ARG A 129 14.12 1.16 10.50
N ILE A 130 13.33 2.20 10.75
CA ILE A 130 12.84 3.08 9.70
C ILE A 130 13.24 4.50 10.09
N ALA A 131 13.79 5.23 9.14
CA ALA A 131 14.10 6.64 9.26
C ALA A 131 13.53 7.38 8.04
N SER A 132 13.07 8.61 8.28
CA SER A 132 12.66 9.55 7.25
C SER A 132 13.24 10.91 7.55
N ASP A 133 13.80 11.57 6.55
CA ASP A 133 14.35 12.92 6.69
C ASP A 133 14.04 13.75 5.44
N VAL A 134 13.90 15.07 5.62
CA VAL A 134 13.79 16.01 4.51
C VAL A 134 14.92 17.02 4.63
N THR A 135 15.88 16.93 3.70
CA THR A 135 17.01 17.86 3.62
C THR A 135 17.02 18.50 2.24
N ASP A 136 17.10 19.83 2.19
CA ASP A 136 17.13 20.63 0.96
C ASP A 136 16.06 20.21 -0.06
N GLY A 137 14.83 19.97 0.38
CA GLY A 137 13.72 19.57 -0.50
C GLY A 137 13.86 18.17 -1.11
N THR A 138 14.73 17.31 -0.56
CA THR A 138 14.80 15.89 -0.87
C THR A 138 14.26 15.10 0.32
N LEU A 139 13.25 14.26 0.10
CA LEU A 139 12.74 13.32 1.10
C LEU A 139 13.47 11.99 0.97
N GLU A 140 14.15 11.56 2.02
CA GLU A 140 14.78 10.26 2.09
C GLU A 140 14.03 9.35 3.05
N PHE A 141 13.85 8.09 2.65
CA PHE A 141 13.48 7.01 3.55
C PHE A 141 14.56 5.94 3.55
N ARG A 142 14.90 5.45 4.74
CA ARG A 142 15.77 4.29 4.95
C ARG A 142 15.06 3.27 5.81
N VAL A 143 15.06 2.02 5.38
CA VAL A 143 14.41 0.89 6.03
C VAL A 143 15.42 -0.24 6.11
N ASP A 144 15.70 -0.70 7.32
CA ASP A 144 16.40 -1.95 7.59
C ASP A 144 15.41 -2.91 8.26
N SER A 145 14.92 -3.86 7.49
CA SER A 145 14.01 -4.89 7.94
C SER A 145 14.75 -5.94 8.76
N ALA A 146 14.11 -6.45 9.83
CA ALA A 146 14.77 -7.41 10.72
C ALA A 146 15.19 -8.72 10.04
N ASP A 147 14.58 -9.06 8.90
CA ASP A 147 14.86 -10.26 8.11
C ASP A 147 15.62 -9.96 6.80
N GLY A 148 15.96 -8.69 6.52
CA GLY A 148 16.61 -8.28 5.28
C GLY A 148 15.74 -8.38 4.02
N HIS A 149 14.47 -8.79 4.15
CA HIS A 149 13.58 -9.07 3.02
C HIS A 149 12.75 -7.84 2.58
N ALA A 150 12.97 -6.68 3.17
CA ALA A 150 12.27 -5.44 2.82
C ALA A 150 13.13 -4.20 3.09
N ASP A 151 14.45 -4.36 3.10
CA ASP A 151 15.40 -3.26 3.17
C ASP A 151 15.22 -2.34 1.96
N LEU A 152 15.18 -1.04 2.22
CA LEU A 152 14.84 -0.03 1.24
C LEU A 152 15.56 1.29 1.54
N THR A 153 16.24 1.85 0.55
CA THR A 153 16.77 3.21 0.57
C THR A 153 16.26 3.94 -0.66
N VAL A 154 15.53 5.04 -0.47
CA VAL A 154 14.98 5.84 -1.56
C VAL A 154 15.06 7.32 -1.23
N ARG A 155 15.37 8.13 -2.26
CA ARG A 155 15.32 9.59 -2.22
C ARG A 155 14.30 10.08 -3.23
N ALA A 156 13.43 10.99 -2.82
CA ALA A 156 12.45 11.65 -3.68
C ALA A 156 12.75 13.15 -3.75
N ASP A 157 12.85 13.67 -4.98
CA ASP A 157 13.02 15.11 -5.20
C ASP A 157 11.66 15.81 -5.13
N LEU A 158 11.51 16.73 -4.17
CA LEU A 158 10.30 17.51 -3.95
C LEU A 158 10.39 18.93 -4.56
N ARG A 159 11.53 19.32 -5.15
CA ARG A 159 11.83 20.71 -5.57
C ARG A 159 11.33 21.09 -6.97
N GLY A 160 10.55 20.24 -7.63
CA GLY A 160 10.12 20.43 -9.02
C GLY A 160 8.61 20.40 -9.23
N GLY A 161 8.20 20.71 -10.46
CA GLY A 161 6.88 20.36 -10.98
C GLY A 161 6.67 18.84 -11.10
N PRO A 162 5.51 18.39 -11.56
CA PRO A 162 5.23 16.96 -11.72
C PRO A 162 6.33 16.26 -12.50
N ALA A 163 6.94 15.23 -11.91
CA ALA A 163 7.97 14.46 -12.59
C ALA A 163 7.35 13.66 -13.75
N PRO A 164 8.08 13.48 -14.88
CA PRO A 164 7.65 12.58 -15.93
C PRO A 164 7.60 11.13 -15.42
N LEU A 165 6.94 10.27 -16.19
CA LEU A 165 6.97 8.83 -15.90
C LEU A 165 8.41 8.30 -15.84
N PRO A 166 8.71 7.36 -14.92
CA PRO A 166 10.00 6.71 -14.88
C PRO A 166 10.36 6.06 -16.23
N PRO A 167 11.66 5.94 -16.56
CA PRO A 167 12.10 5.18 -17.72
C PRO A 167 11.50 3.77 -17.69
N GLN A 168 11.07 3.28 -18.85
CA GLN A 168 10.46 1.96 -19.02
C GLN A 168 9.11 1.76 -18.31
N SER A 169 8.50 2.82 -17.79
CA SER A 169 7.13 2.74 -17.28
C SER A 169 6.20 2.12 -18.33
N PRO A 170 5.36 1.14 -17.97
CA PRO A 170 4.45 0.54 -18.92
C PRO A 170 3.26 1.44 -19.24
N PHE A 171 3.06 2.55 -18.51
CA PHE A 171 1.91 3.43 -18.72
C PHE A 171 2.08 4.28 -19.97
N ALA A 172 1.03 4.35 -20.80
CA ALA A 172 1.02 5.19 -21.98
C ALA A 172 1.08 6.69 -21.65
N ASP A 173 0.47 7.09 -20.52
CA ASP A 173 0.37 8.48 -20.09
C ASP A 173 0.21 8.62 -18.56
N GLU A 174 0.28 9.86 -18.09
CA GLU A 174 0.10 10.20 -16.67
C GLU A 174 -1.30 9.85 -16.14
N HIS A 175 -2.32 9.92 -16.99
CA HIS A 175 -3.69 9.60 -16.59
C HIS A 175 -3.82 8.10 -16.25
N ALA A 176 -3.22 7.24 -17.08
CA ALA A 176 -3.13 5.81 -16.84
C ALA A 176 -2.34 5.52 -15.56
N ALA A 177 -1.20 6.19 -15.36
CA ALA A 177 -0.37 6.03 -14.18
C ALA A 177 -1.07 6.49 -12.89
N ARG A 178 -1.82 7.60 -12.92
CA ARG A 178 -2.60 8.13 -11.78
C ARG A 178 -3.62 7.13 -11.26
N ARG A 179 -4.16 6.23 -12.09
CA ARG A 179 -5.02 5.14 -11.61
C ARG A 179 -4.26 4.21 -10.66
N PHE A 180 -2.97 4.05 -10.81
CA PHE A 180 -2.13 3.24 -9.92
C PHE A 180 -1.37 4.09 -8.89
N ALA A 181 -1.78 5.34 -8.66
CA ALA A 181 -1.30 6.15 -7.54
C ALA A 181 -2.00 5.72 -6.24
N GLY A 182 -1.25 5.08 -5.35
CA GLY A 182 -1.74 4.73 -4.01
C GLY A 182 -1.82 5.96 -3.08
N PRO A 183 -2.54 5.86 -1.94
CA PRO A 183 -3.32 4.70 -1.51
C PRO A 183 -4.73 4.70 -2.10
N LEU A 184 -5.14 3.54 -2.61
CA LEU A 184 -6.51 3.30 -3.08
C LEU A 184 -7.51 3.30 -1.91
N PRO A 185 -8.82 3.55 -2.19
CA PRO A 185 -9.83 3.68 -1.14
C PRO A 185 -10.15 2.36 -0.42
N TYR A 186 -9.81 1.20 -0.99
CA TYR A 186 -10.11 -0.09 -0.37
C TYR A 186 -8.85 -0.90 -0.11
N THR A 187 -8.80 -1.55 1.06
CA THR A 187 -7.89 -2.65 1.34
C THR A 187 -8.69 -3.92 1.56
N PHE A 188 -8.24 -5.02 0.98
CA PHE A 188 -8.90 -6.31 1.05
C PHE A 188 -8.06 -7.32 1.81
N GLU A 189 -8.73 -8.10 2.65
CA GLU A 189 -8.12 -9.16 3.43
C GLU A 189 -8.96 -10.43 3.34
N TRP A 190 -8.36 -11.51 2.83
CA TRP A 190 -8.99 -12.81 2.79
C TRP A 190 -8.97 -13.47 4.18
N GLU A 191 -10.15 -13.85 4.67
CA GLU A 191 -10.35 -14.60 5.91
C GLU A 191 -10.65 -16.07 5.58
N PRO A 192 -9.65 -16.97 5.64
CA PRO A 192 -9.84 -18.37 5.28
C PRO A 192 -10.81 -19.11 6.21
N GLN A 193 -10.90 -18.70 7.49
CA GLN A 193 -11.75 -19.36 8.49
C GLN A 193 -13.24 -19.30 8.14
N THR A 194 -13.67 -18.27 7.40
CA THR A 194 -15.07 -18.06 7.04
C THR A 194 -15.28 -17.97 5.54
N ARG A 195 -14.21 -18.15 4.76
CA ARG A 195 -14.19 -17.94 3.30
C ARG A 195 -14.84 -16.61 2.92
N SER A 196 -14.32 -15.53 3.50
CA SER A 196 -14.87 -14.19 3.33
C SER A 196 -13.77 -13.15 3.12
N VAL A 197 -14.14 -11.99 2.60
CA VAL A 197 -13.24 -10.85 2.43
C VAL A 197 -13.60 -9.79 3.46
N ILE A 198 -12.63 -9.38 4.26
CA ILE A 198 -12.72 -8.18 5.08
C ILE A 198 -12.33 -6.99 4.20
N VAL A 199 -13.26 -6.05 4.07
CA VAL A 199 -13.09 -4.84 3.28
C VAL A 199 -12.91 -3.67 4.24
N VAL A 200 -11.77 -3.00 4.13
CA VAL A 200 -11.45 -1.78 4.90
C VAL A 200 -11.49 -0.60 3.94
N LYS A 201 -12.34 0.38 4.23
CA LYS A 201 -12.47 1.60 3.42
C LYS A 201 -11.66 2.72 4.05
N ALA A 202 -10.67 3.21 3.32
CA ALA A 202 -9.94 4.42 3.64
C ALA A 202 -10.68 5.66 3.13
N PHE A 203 -10.48 6.78 3.80
CA PHE A 203 -10.84 8.11 3.32
C PHE A 203 -9.68 9.05 3.59
N ARG A 204 -9.68 10.17 2.86
CA ARG A 204 -8.62 11.16 2.85
C ARG A 204 -9.19 12.50 2.43
N THR A 205 -8.73 13.58 3.04
CA THR A 205 -9.05 14.94 2.60
C THR A 205 -8.08 15.36 1.51
N GLN A 206 -8.51 16.28 0.63
CA GLN A 206 -7.65 17.01 -0.32
C GLN A 206 -6.54 16.15 -0.97
N TRP A 207 -6.97 15.11 -1.70
CA TRP A 207 -6.05 14.16 -2.32
C TRP A 207 -5.49 14.67 -3.65
N ASP A 208 -4.26 15.18 -3.62
CA ASP A 208 -3.51 15.61 -4.82
C ASP A 208 -2.13 14.92 -4.89
N PRO A 209 -2.05 13.67 -5.36
CA PRO A 209 -0.79 12.96 -5.49
C PRO A 209 0.08 13.60 -6.57
N ARG A 210 1.29 14.00 -6.17
CA ARG A 210 2.27 14.62 -7.04
C ARG A 210 3.25 13.57 -7.56
N PRO A 211 3.38 13.39 -8.89
CA PRO A 211 4.46 12.60 -9.45
C PRO A 211 5.81 13.19 -9.00
N VAL A 212 6.70 12.35 -8.49
CA VAL A 212 8.04 12.77 -8.04
C VAL A 212 9.11 11.89 -8.67
N ARG A 213 10.26 12.51 -8.96
CA ARG A 213 11.44 11.75 -9.37
C ARG A 213 12.01 11.08 -8.13
N VAL A 214 12.33 9.80 -8.25
CA VAL A 214 12.94 9.03 -7.18
C VAL A 214 14.24 8.40 -7.63
N ASP A 215 15.17 8.30 -6.70
CA ASP A 215 16.38 7.50 -6.79
C ASP A 215 16.25 6.37 -5.77
N VAL A 216 16.13 5.13 -6.27
CA VAL A 216 15.96 3.92 -5.46
C VAL A 216 17.30 3.21 -5.43
N ASP A 217 18.07 3.44 -4.37
CA ASP A 217 19.39 2.85 -4.17
C ASP A 217 19.30 1.37 -3.78
N ARG A 218 18.31 1.03 -2.95
CA ARG A 218 18.09 -0.35 -2.48
C ARG A 218 16.61 -0.65 -2.35
N LEU A 219 16.19 -1.82 -2.81
CA LEU A 219 14.86 -2.37 -2.56
C LEU A 219 14.87 -3.90 -2.65
N THR A 220 14.95 -4.57 -1.51
CA THR A 220 15.12 -6.04 -1.43
C THR A 220 13.80 -6.83 -1.45
N PHE A 221 12.65 -6.16 -1.38
CA PHE A 221 11.35 -6.84 -1.30
C PHE A 221 11.08 -7.82 -2.44
N PHE A 222 11.60 -7.53 -3.64
CA PHE A 222 11.41 -8.36 -4.81
C PHE A 222 12.42 -9.51 -4.94
N ASP A 223 13.43 -9.58 -4.06
CA ASP A 223 14.52 -10.56 -4.16
C ASP A 223 14.16 -11.92 -3.55
N HIS A 224 12.96 -12.04 -2.95
CA HIS A 224 12.60 -13.18 -2.12
C HIS A 224 11.22 -13.78 -2.44
N GLY A 225 11.02 -15.01 -1.99
CA GLY A 225 9.73 -15.69 -2.05
C GLY A 225 9.20 -15.87 -3.49
N PRO A 226 7.89 -15.74 -3.73
CA PRO A 226 7.30 -15.91 -5.05
C PRO A 226 7.73 -14.85 -6.08
N LEU A 227 8.32 -13.73 -5.61
CA LEU A 227 8.79 -12.64 -6.46
C LEU A 227 10.28 -12.77 -6.79
N ALA A 228 11.00 -13.71 -6.16
CA ALA A 228 12.40 -13.93 -6.45
C ALA A 228 12.61 -14.21 -7.95
N ARG A 229 13.63 -13.56 -8.52
CA ARG A 229 13.97 -13.62 -9.96
C ARG A 229 12.98 -12.93 -10.91
N THR A 230 12.00 -12.21 -10.38
CA THR A 230 11.24 -11.26 -11.21
C THR A 230 12.10 -10.04 -11.53
N ARG A 231 11.73 -9.30 -12.58
CA ARG A 231 12.37 -8.03 -12.96
C ARG A 231 11.34 -6.92 -12.83
N PRO A 232 11.09 -6.42 -11.61
CA PRO A 232 10.12 -5.35 -11.39
C PRO A 232 10.61 -4.07 -12.05
N VAL A 233 9.71 -3.37 -12.75
CA VAL A 233 10.00 -2.07 -13.36
C VAL A 233 9.29 -0.98 -12.57
N LEU A 234 9.98 0.08 -12.18
CA LEU A 234 9.34 1.23 -11.54
C LEU A 234 8.37 1.88 -12.53
N ALA A 235 7.08 1.77 -12.27
CA ALA A 235 6.03 2.23 -13.16
C ALA A 235 5.62 3.68 -12.88
N ASN A 236 5.60 4.07 -11.60
CA ASN A 236 5.42 5.45 -11.18
C ASN A 236 5.88 5.64 -9.72
N ALA A 237 6.07 6.89 -9.33
CA ALA A 237 6.27 7.28 -7.94
C ALA A 237 5.46 8.54 -7.64
N PHE A 238 4.76 8.54 -6.51
CA PHE A 238 3.93 9.66 -6.09
C PHE A 238 4.20 10.02 -4.64
N HIS A 239 4.18 11.32 -4.36
CA HIS A 239 4.27 11.88 -3.03
C HIS A 239 2.99 12.66 -2.70
N VAL A 240 2.59 12.55 -1.44
CA VAL A 240 1.70 13.52 -0.79
C VAL A 240 2.26 13.89 0.57
N ALA A 241 1.91 15.08 1.03
CA ALA A 241 2.19 15.56 2.37
C ALA A 241 0.97 16.28 2.93
N HIS A 242 0.90 16.35 4.26
CA HIS A 242 -0.14 17.07 4.99
C HIS A 242 -1.57 16.63 4.68
N VAL A 243 -1.80 15.31 4.71
CA VAL A 243 -3.10 14.72 4.38
C VAL A 243 -3.74 14.13 5.63
N ASP A 244 -4.95 14.58 5.97
CA ASP A 244 -5.76 13.84 6.95
C ASP A 244 -6.21 12.53 6.33
N TYR A 245 -5.84 11.44 7.00
CA TYR A 245 -6.09 10.09 6.54
C TYR A 245 -6.78 9.27 7.61
N GLY A 246 -7.57 8.30 7.19
CA GLY A 246 -8.08 7.30 8.11
C GLY A 246 -8.77 6.18 7.38
N TRP A 247 -9.26 5.24 8.17
CA TRP A 247 -10.05 4.14 7.66
C TRP A 247 -11.17 3.80 8.61
N GLU A 248 -12.25 3.27 8.03
CA GLU A 248 -13.37 2.74 8.76
C GLU A 248 -13.08 1.33 9.28
N ARG A 249 -13.91 0.86 10.21
CA ARG A 249 -13.87 -0.54 10.65
C ARG A 249 -14.05 -1.49 9.47
N GLY A 250 -13.49 -2.69 9.58
CA GLY A 250 -13.61 -3.71 8.56
C GLY A 250 -15.05 -4.20 8.41
N VAL A 251 -15.47 -4.40 7.17
CA VAL A 251 -16.76 -4.97 6.82
C VAL A 251 -16.53 -6.32 6.16
N ARG A 252 -17.12 -7.37 6.72
CA ARG A 252 -17.05 -8.72 6.16
C ARG A 252 -18.00 -8.83 4.97
N ARG A 253 -17.52 -9.43 3.87
CA ARG A 253 -18.31 -9.74 2.67
C ARG A 253 -18.04 -11.17 2.23
N GLY A 254 -19.04 -11.84 1.66
CA GLY A 254 -18.86 -13.16 1.06
C GLY A 254 -17.93 -13.13 -0.17
N GLU A 255 -17.52 -14.31 -0.66
CA GLU A 255 -16.70 -14.44 -1.88
C GLU A 255 -17.32 -13.73 -3.10
N ASN A 256 -18.64 -13.67 -3.18
CA ASN A 256 -19.40 -12.97 -4.23
C ASN A 256 -19.59 -11.46 -3.98
N GLY A 257 -18.97 -10.91 -2.94
CA GLY A 257 -19.09 -9.50 -2.54
C GLY A 257 -20.39 -9.12 -1.81
N GLY A 258 -21.29 -10.07 -1.58
CA GLY A 258 -22.51 -9.87 -0.79
C GLY A 258 -22.18 -9.51 0.66
N ALA A 259 -22.97 -8.61 1.26
CA ALA A 259 -22.83 -8.28 2.68
C ALA A 259 -23.15 -9.51 3.54
N ARG A 260 -22.37 -9.71 4.62
CA ARG A 260 -22.50 -10.84 5.57
C ARG A 260 -22.35 -10.37 7.01
#